data_AF-A0A7X9GK82-F1
#
_entry.id   AF-A0A7X9GK82-F1
#
_cell.length_a   1.000
_cell.length_b   1.000
_cell.length_c   1.000
_cell.angle_alpha   90.00
_cell.angle_beta   90.00
_cell.angle_gamma   90.00
#
_symmetry.space_group_name_H-M   'P 1'
#
loop_
_entity.id
_entity.type
_entity.pdbx_description
1 polymer ?
#
loop_
_entity_poly.entity_id
_entity_poly.type
_entity_poly.pdbx_seq_one_letter_code
_entity_poly.pdbx_strand_id
1 'polypeptide(L)'
;MEDIKYRFAICGKCKKKWNISRFQHIPKGGYICPHCLYKRKQTRKICKYIMLFIAGILLYSISADVAYIQRGYKSIGGEALILLLPLGWYLAEAMIKGNLKRMRK
;
A
#
# COMPACT_ATOMS: atom_id res chain seq x y z
N MET A 1 -9.46 -27.66 35.90
CA MET A 1 -9.90 -26.74 34.85
C MET A 1 -9.51 -25.34 35.30
N GLU A 2 -8.38 -24.81 34.83
CA GLU A 2 -7.95 -23.45 35.16
C GLU A 2 -8.75 -22.43 34.35
N ASP A 3 -9.32 -21.43 35.03
CA ASP A 3 -10.01 -20.28 34.45
C ASP A 3 -9.15 -19.60 33.37
N ILE A 4 -9.64 -19.57 32.13
CA ILE A 4 -9.00 -18.86 31.02
C ILE A 4 -9.11 -17.35 31.29
N LYS A 5 -8.16 -16.80 32.05
CA LYS A 5 -8.08 -15.36 32.34
C LYS A 5 -7.67 -14.59 31.08
N TYR A 6 -8.66 -14.13 30.34
CA TYR A 6 -8.50 -13.28 29.16
C TYR A 6 -7.80 -11.97 29.52
N ARG A 7 -6.74 -11.62 28.78
CA ARG A 7 -5.98 -10.38 28.97
C ARG A 7 -6.54 -9.34 28.01
N PHE A 8 -7.10 -8.25 28.54
CA PHE A 8 -7.55 -7.13 27.73
C PHE A 8 -6.46 -6.08 27.63
N ALA A 9 -6.21 -5.56 26.43
CA ALA A 9 -5.44 -4.32 26.28
C ALA A 9 -6.28 -3.23 25.61
N ILE A 10 -5.93 -1.99 25.92
CA ILE A 10 -6.54 -0.80 25.35
C ILE A 10 -5.65 -0.34 24.20
N CYS A 11 -6.26 -0.08 23.05
CA CYS A 11 -5.51 0.46 21.92
C CYS A 11 -5.09 1.91 22.20
N GLY A 12 -3.79 2.21 22.06
CA GLY A 12 -3.28 3.58 22.25
C GLY A 12 -3.84 4.62 21.27
N LYS A 13 -4.42 4.17 20.13
CA LYS A 13 -4.97 5.06 19.09
C LYS A 13 -6.47 5.31 19.21
N CYS A 14 -7.26 4.24 19.25
CA CYS A 14 -8.72 4.35 19.27
C CYS A 14 -9.33 4.14 20.66
N LYS A 15 -8.52 3.87 21.69
CA LYS A 15 -8.93 3.64 23.09
C LYS A 15 -9.95 2.51 23.28
N LYS A 16 -10.22 1.69 22.25
CA LYS A 16 -11.08 0.51 22.37
C LYS A 16 -10.35 -0.60 23.13
N LYS A 17 -11.11 -1.35 23.94
CA LYS A 17 -10.66 -2.56 24.64
C LYS A 17 -10.68 -3.74 23.67
N TRP A 18 -9.60 -4.52 23.64
CA TRP A 18 -9.45 -5.69 22.77
C TRP A 18 -9.08 -6.92 23.58
N ASN A 19 -9.71 -8.04 23.25
CA ASN A 19 -9.33 -9.35 23.79
C ASN A 19 -8.06 -9.83 23.07
N ILE A 20 -7.03 -10.16 23.84
CA ILE A 20 -5.73 -10.58 23.32
C ILE A 20 -5.36 -11.92 23.95
N SER A 21 -4.68 -12.77 23.17
CA SER A 21 -4.16 -14.03 23.68
C SER A 21 -3.16 -13.79 24.82
N ARG A 22 -3.11 -14.74 25.77
CA ARG A 22 -2.19 -14.68 26.92
C ARG A 22 -0.72 -14.58 26.52
N PHE A 23 -0.38 -15.14 25.35
CA PHE A 23 0.98 -15.25 24.81
C PHE A 23 1.41 -14.07 23.92
N GLN A 24 0.52 -13.11 23.65
CA GLN A 24 0.87 -11.97 22.82
C GLN A 24 1.84 -11.05 23.55
N HIS A 25 3.07 -10.92 23.04
CA HIS A 25 4.02 -9.94 23.53
C HIS A 25 3.57 -8.52 23.16
N ILE A 26 3.30 -7.67 24.16
CA ILE A 26 2.97 -6.26 23.96
C ILE A 26 4.28 -5.46 23.97
N PRO A 27 4.64 -4.77 22.87
CA PRO A 27 5.85 -3.95 22.84
C PRO A 27 5.72 -2.77 23.81
N LYS A 28 6.85 -2.25 24.30
CA LYS A 28 6.89 -1.10 25.24
C LYS A 28 6.13 0.14 24.73
N GLY A 29 5.98 0.30 23.41
CA GLY A 29 5.22 1.36 22.77
C GLY A 29 3.68 1.22 22.82
N GLY A 30 3.16 0.20 23.51
CA GLY A 30 1.72 -0.01 23.70
C GLY A 30 1.05 -0.84 22.60
N TYR A 31 -0.21 -1.22 22.87
CA TYR A 31 -1.00 -2.05 21.97
C TYR A 31 -1.71 -1.22 20.88
N ILE A 32 -1.62 -1.67 19.62
CA ILE A 32 -2.37 -1.11 18.49
C ILE A 32 -3.33 -2.18 17.98
N CYS A 33 -4.62 -1.85 17.90
CA CYS A 33 -5.61 -2.81 17.44
C CYS A 33 -5.52 -3.11 15.93
N PRO A 34 -6.00 -4.28 15.49
CA PRO A 34 -6.02 -4.67 14.08
C PRO A 34 -6.69 -3.63 13.18
N HIS A 35 -7.76 -3.00 13.65
CA HIS A 35 -8.49 -1.98 12.88
C HIS A 35 -7.65 -0.72 12.62
N CYS A 36 -6.96 -0.20 13.65
CA CYS A 36 -6.08 0.96 13.50
C CYS A 36 -4.83 0.64 12.68
N LEU A 37 -4.31 -0.57 12.81
CA LEU A 37 -3.18 -1.05 12.02
C LEU A 37 -3.55 -1.22 10.54
N TYR A 38 -4.68 -1.87 10.28
CA TYR A 38 -5.21 -2.07 8.92
C TYR A 38 -5.52 -0.74 8.26
N LYS A 39 -6.21 0.19 8.95
CA LYS A 39 -6.47 1.54 8.45
C LYS A 39 -5.18 2.25 8.05
N ARG A 40 -4.15 2.25 8.92
CA ARG A 40 -2.84 2.85 8.61
C ARG A 40 -2.19 2.22 7.37
N LYS A 41 -2.21 0.89 7.27
CA LYS A 41 -1.66 0.15 6.13
C LYS A 41 -2.41 0.48 4.83
N GLN A 42 -3.74 0.57 4.90
CA GLN A 42 -4.58 0.91 3.77
C GLN A 42 -4.36 2.36 3.31
N THR A 43 -4.33 3.33 4.22
CA THR A 43 -4.01 4.73 3.89
C THR A 43 -2.65 4.85 3.21
N ARG A 44 -1.61 4.18 3.74
CA ARG A 44 -0.28 4.17 3.11
C ARG A 44 -0.30 3.62 1.68
N LYS A 45 -1.08 2.56 1.44
CA LYS A 45 -1.26 2.00 0.09
C LYS A 45 -1.95 3.01 -0.83
N ILE A 46 -3.07 3.59 -0.39
CA ILE A 46 -3.84 4.55 -1.19
C ILE A 46 -2.96 5.75 -1.57
N CYS A 47 -2.26 6.36 -0.60
CA CYS A 47 -1.36 7.48 -0.88
C CYS A 47 -0.29 7.12 -1.91
N LYS A 48 0.30 5.92 -1.82
CA LYS A 48 1.30 5.44 -2.79
C LYS A 48 0.75 5.39 -4.21
N TYR A 49 -0.44 4.84 -4.40
CA TYR A 49 -1.04 4.74 -5.74
C TYR A 49 -1.53 6.09 -6.27
N ILE A 50 -2.02 6.99 -5.40
CA ILE A 50 -2.36 8.37 -5.79
C ILE A 50 -1.11 9.10 -6.29
N MET A 51 0.01 8.99 -5.58
CA MET A 51 1.27 9.61 -6.02
C MET A 51 1.75 9.05 -7.36
N LEU A 52 1.67 7.73 -7.56
CA LEU A 52 2.01 7.09 -8.84
C LEU A 52 1.11 7.54 -9.98
N PHE A 53 -0.18 7.74 -9.71
CA PHE A 53 -1.14 8.21 -10.71
C PHE A 53 -0.84 9.66 -11.13
N ILE A 54 -0.61 10.55 -10.15
CA ILE A 54 -0.22 11.94 -10.42
C ILE A 54 1.10 11.99 -11.21
N ALA A 55 2.09 11.18 -10.82
CA ALA A 55 3.35 11.09 -11.54
C ALA A 55 3.17 10.59 -12.97
N GLY A 56 2.30 9.58 -13.18
CA GLY A 56 1.96 9.07 -14.51
C GLY A 56 1.34 10.14 -15.41
N ILE A 57 0.41 10.95 -14.87
CA ILE A 57 -0.19 12.08 -15.62
C ILE A 57 0.86 13.12 -15.99
N LEU A 58 1.71 13.53 -15.05
CA LEU A 58 2.73 14.54 -15.29
C LEU A 58 3.73 14.10 -16.36
N LEU A 59 4.21 12.85 -16.27
CA LEU A 59 5.11 12.26 -17.25
C LEU A 59 4.44 12.13 -18.64
N TYR A 60 3.16 11.77 -18.68
CA TYR A 60 2.40 11.70 -19.92
C TYR A 60 2.27 13.07 -20.57
N SER A 61 1.93 14.13 -19.82
CA SER A 61 1.82 15.48 -20.36
C SER A 61 3.11 15.96 -21.01
N ILE A 62 4.25 15.77 -20.35
CA ILE A 62 5.57 16.15 -20.88
C ILE A 62 5.91 15.33 -22.14
N SER A 63 5.65 14.02 -22.08
CA SER A 63 5.95 13.11 -23.18
C SER A 63 5.07 13.37 -24.41
N ALA A 64 3.80 13.75 -24.20
CA ALA A 64 2.87 14.08 -25.26
C ALA A 64 3.27 15.36 -26.02
N ASP A 65 3.76 16.38 -25.32
CA ASP A 65 4.26 17.61 -25.96
C ASP A 65 5.51 17.33 -26.81
N VAL A 66 6.46 16.56 -26.28
CA VAL A 66 7.67 16.18 -27.00
C VAL A 66 7.32 15.34 -28.25
N ALA A 67 6.39 14.40 -28.11
CA ALA A 67 5.94 13.57 -29.23
C ALA A 67 5.21 14.39 -30.30
N TYR A 68 4.42 15.39 -29.89
CA TYR A 68 3.73 16.30 -30.82
C TYR A 68 4.72 17.10 -31.65
N ILE A 69 5.77 17.65 -31.02
CA ILE A 69 6.82 18.42 -31.71
C ILE A 69 7.56 17.53 -32.73
N GLN A 70 7.88 16.28 -32.37
CA GLN A 70 8.61 15.37 -33.26
C GLN A 70 7.78 14.87 -34.43
N ARG A 71 6.47 14.62 -34.23
CA ARG A 71 5.58 14.08 -35.27
C ARG A 71 4.96 15.17 -36.15
N GLY A 72 4.73 16.37 -35.62
CA GLY A 72 4.03 17.45 -36.31
C GLY A 72 2.50 17.26 -36.42
N TYR A 73 1.94 16.26 -35.74
CA TYR A 73 0.49 16.03 -35.66
C TYR A 73 0.10 15.35 -34.34
N LYS A 74 -1.16 15.55 -33.90
CA LYS A 74 -1.68 14.98 -32.65
C LYS A 74 -2.04 13.51 -32.84
N SER A 75 -1.19 12.63 -32.30
CA SER A 75 -1.44 11.19 -32.24
C SER A 75 -1.16 10.66 -30.84
N ILE A 76 -1.96 9.68 -30.41
CA ILE A 76 -1.77 8.97 -29.14
C ILE A 76 -0.98 7.70 -29.46
N GLY A 77 0.29 7.67 -29.05
CA GLY A 77 1.20 6.54 -29.23
C GLY A 77 1.52 5.80 -27.93
N GLY A 78 2.72 5.20 -27.90
CA GLY A 78 3.22 4.43 -26.75
C GLY A 78 3.42 5.25 -25.48
N GLU A 79 3.45 6.59 -25.57
CA GLU A 79 3.47 7.49 -24.41
C GLU A 79 2.28 7.26 -23.46
N ALA A 80 1.13 6.79 -23.97
CA ALA A 80 -0.02 6.45 -23.13
C ALA A 80 0.25 5.30 -22.16
N LEU A 81 1.26 4.44 -22.43
CA LEU A 81 1.67 3.37 -21.50
C LEU A 81 2.18 3.92 -20.16
N ILE A 82 2.64 5.17 -20.13
CA ILE A 82 3.07 5.85 -18.89
C ILE A 82 1.89 6.02 -17.93
N LEU A 83 0.66 6.20 -18.43
CA LEU A 83 -0.53 6.26 -17.58
C LEU A 83 -0.82 4.91 -16.89
N LEU A 84 -0.31 3.81 -17.45
CA LEU A 84 -0.42 2.46 -16.88
C LEU A 84 0.61 2.19 -15.78
N LEU A 85 1.42 3.17 -15.39
CA LEU A 85 2.44 3.06 -14.35
C LEU A 85 1.92 2.49 -13.01
N PRO A 86 0.74 2.88 -12.48
CA PRO A 86 0.21 2.29 -11.25
C PRO A 86 -0.02 0.78 -11.37
N LEU A 87 -0.47 0.31 -12.55
CA LEU A 87 -0.69 -1.12 -12.81
C LEU A 87 0.64 -1.86 -12.94
N GLY A 88 1.60 -1.31 -13.68
CA GLY A 88 2.94 -1.89 -13.79
C GLY A 88 3.61 -2.07 -12.42
N TRP A 89 3.47 -1.06 -11.55
CA TRP A 89 3.95 -1.13 -10.18
C TRP A 89 3.22 -2.21 -9.36
N TYR A 90 1.89 -2.31 -9.47
CA TYR A 90 1.10 -3.33 -8.78
C TYR A 90 1.55 -4.75 -9.14
N LEU A 91 1.75 -5.03 -10.43
CA LEU A 91 2.21 -6.32 -10.93
C LEU A 91 3.62 -6.65 -10.42
N ALA A 92 4.54 -5.68 -10.46
CA ALA A 92 5.89 -5.86 -9.90
C ALA A 92 5.84 -6.18 -8.39
N GLU A 93 5.03 -5.45 -7.61
CA GLU A 93 4.87 -5.75 -6.18
C GLU A 93 4.28 -7.14 -5.92
N ALA A 94 3.31 -7.57 -6.74
CA ALA A 94 2.69 -8.89 -6.63
C ALA A 94 3.72 -10.00 -6.91
N MET A 95 4.54 -9.83 -7.95
CA MET A 95 5.60 -10.77 -8.31
C MET A 95 6.65 -10.86 -7.21
N ILE A 96 7.17 -9.72 -6.73
CA ILE A 96 8.18 -9.69 -5.66
C ILE A 96 7.65 -10.34 -4.38
N LYS A 97 6.44 -9.99 -3.95
CA LYS A 97 5.83 -10.58 -2.75
C LYS A 97 5.56 -12.06 -2.91
N GLY A 98 5.15 -12.49 -4.11
CA GLY A 98 4.98 -13.90 -4.46
C GLY A 98 6.28 -14.67 -4.28
N ASN A 99 7.37 -14.17 -4.86
CA ASN A 99 8.70 -14.78 -4.76
C ASN A 99 9.24 -14.78 -3.33
N LEU A 100 9.11 -13.67 -2.59
CA LEU A 100 9.51 -13.61 -1.18
C LEU A 100 8.73 -14.59 -0.30
N LYS A 101 7.43 -14.80 -0.58
CA LYS A 101 6.61 -15.78 0.14
C LYS A 101 7.06 -17.21 -0.16
N ARG A 102 7.48 -17.50 -1.39
CA ARG A 102 8.04 -18.79 -1.79
C ARG A 102 9.37 -19.07 -1.08
N MET A 103 10.26 -18.08 -0.99
CA MET A 103 11.57 -18.20 -0.32
C MET A 103 11.50 -18.40 1.21
N ARG A 104 10.43 -17.92 1.86
CA ARG A 104 10.24 -18.06 3.32
C ARG A 104 9.65 -19.42 3.71
N LYS A 105 9.10 -20.15 2.74
CA LYS A 105 8.51 -21.47 2.97
C LYS A 105 9.56 -22.54 2.80
#